data_AF-A0A9C9GLQ1-F1
#
_entry.id   AF-A0A9C9GLQ1-F1
#
_cell.length_a   1.000
_cell.length_b   1.000
_cell.length_c   1.000
_cell.angle_alpha   90.00
_cell.angle_beta   90.00
_cell.angle_gamma   90.00
#
_symmetry.space_group_name_H-M   'P 1'
#
loop_
_entity.id
_entity.type
_entity.pdbx_description
1 polymer ?
#
loop_
_entity_poly.entity_id
_entity_poly.type
_entity_poly.pdbx_seq_one_letter_code
_entity_poly.pdbx_strand_id
1 'polypeptide(L)'
;MSQRYLSSATLGKAELATLNDEAEIWRGRFKSQALLDEAALAACMVYVDLNPVRAGMAKTPESSDHTSIKKRIQSVLNIEQSDHKTLQPDCLYPFVGNPREDMPDGLHFKLEEYVELVDLTGRQIRLN
;
A
#
# COMPACT_ATOMS: atom_id res chain seq x y z
N MET A 1 -10.28 14.99 -0.46
CA MET A 1 -10.77 15.66 0.76
C MET A 1 -10.40 17.12 0.69
N SER A 2 -11.34 17.98 0.27
CA SER A 2 -11.06 19.33 -0.25
C SER A 2 -11.08 20.39 0.87
N GLN A 3 -10.53 21.56 0.55
CA GLN A 3 -10.34 22.77 1.38
C GLN A 3 -11.55 23.25 2.21
N ARG A 4 -12.74 22.66 2.05
CA ARG A 4 -13.99 23.04 2.75
C ARG A 4 -14.10 22.60 4.20
N TYR A 5 -13.37 21.55 4.63
CA TYR A 5 -13.37 21.14 6.05
C TYR A 5 -12.84 22.25 6.98
N LEU A 6 -12.03 23.17 6.44
CA LEU A 6 -11.44 24.28 7.17
C LEU A 6 -12.32 25.55 7.21
N SER A 7 -13.37 25.65 6.39
CA SER A 7 -14.09 26.92 6.19
C SER A 7 -15.39 27.08 7.00
N SER A 8 -15.74 26.12 7.88
CA SER A 8 -16.95 26.16 8.73
C SER A 8 -18.25 26.53 8.01
N ALA A 9 -18.34 26.26 6.70
CA ALA A 9 -19.52 26.59 5.90
C ALA A 9 -20.62 25.55 6.14
N THR A 10 -21.80 26.00 6.55
CA THR A 10 -22.96 25.13 6.80
C THR A 10 -23.49 24.59 5.47
N LEU A 11 -23.55 23.28 5.31
CA LEU A 11 -24.11 22.66 4.10
C LEU A 11 -25.63 22.86 4.01
N GLY A 12 -26.12 23.04 2.78
CA GLY A 12 -27.55 23.02 2.49
C GLY A 12 -28.14 21.61 2.67
N LYS A 13 -29.46 21.53 2.92
CA LYS A 13 -30.16 20.24 3.16
C LYS A 13 -29.96 19.19 2.07
N ALA A 14 -29.92 19.61 0.79
CA ALA A 14 -29.71 18.69 -0.33
C ALA A 14 -28.29 18.12 -0.35
N GLU A 15 -27.27 18.94 -0.09
CA GLU A 15 -25.87 18.53 -0.05
C GLU A 15 -25.60 17.61 1.16
N LEU A 16 -26.25 17.87 2.31
CA LEU A 16 -26.23 16.98 3.48
C LEU A 16 -26.89 15.62 3.20
N ALA A 17 -28.00 15.60 2.47
CA ALA A 17 -28.68 14.35 2.10
C ALA A 17 -27.78 13.48 1.21
N THR A 18 -27.18 14.08 0.17
CA THR A 18 -26.25 13.36 -0.71
C THR A 18 -25.02 12.82 0.02
N LEU A 19 -24.41 13.61 0.91
CA LEU A 19 -23.30 13.13 1.73
C LEU A 19 -23.71 12.02 2.70
N ASN A 20 -24.92 12.08 3.25
CA ASN A 20 -25.43 11.02 4.11
C ASN A 20 -25.64 9.72 3.34
N ASP A 21 -26.18 9.78 2.13
CA ASP A 21 -26.36 8.62 1.26
C ASP A 21 -25.01 8.00 0.88
N GLU A 22 -24.03 8.84 0.52
CA GLU A 22 -22.65 8.39 0.27
C GLU A 22 -22.00 7.79 1.52
N ALA A 23 -22.17 8.42 2.69
CA ALA A 23 -21.64 7.91 3.95
C ALA A 23 -22.32 6.60 4.38
N GLU A 24 -23.58 6.39 4.03
CA GLU A 24 -24.31 5.16 4.31
C GLU A 24 -23.75 3.95 3.55
N ILE A 25 -23.32 4.13 2.30
CA ILE A 25 -22.63 3.07 1.52
C ILE A 25 -21.39 2.57 2.27
N TRP A 26 -20.72 3.45 3.02
CA TRP A 26 -19.49 3.13 3.73
C TRP A 26 -19.70 2.78 5.20
N ARG A 27 -20.88 3.05 5.74
CA ARG A 27 -21.23 2.79 7.15
C ARG A 27 -21.13 1.29 7.45
N GLY A 28 -20.35 0.95 8.48
CA GLY A 28 -20.18 -0.43 8.93
C GLY A 28 -19.29 -1.33 8.04
N ARG A 29 -18.76 -0.81 6.93
CA ARG A 29 -17.84 -1.55 6.03
C ARG A 29 -16.36 -1.31 6.32
N PHE A 30 -16.04 -0.25 7.06
CA PHE A 30 -14.68 0.03 7.51
C PHE A 30 -14.46 -0.47 8.94
N LYS A 31 -13.32 -1.13 9.15
CA LYS A 31 -12.83 -1.55 10.46
C LYS A 31 -11.35 -1.17 10.54
N SER A 32 -10.92 -0.74 11.73
CA SER A 32 -9.50 -0.52 12.03
C SER A 32 -9.01 -1.68 12.88
N GLN A 33 -7.92 -2.31 12.45
CA GLN A 33 -7.26 -3.39 13.17
C GLN A 33 -5.80 -3.00 13.36
N ALA A 34 -5.32 -3.05 14.60
CA ALA A 34 -3.91 -2.83 14.90
C ALA A 34 -3.08 -4.02 14.39
N LEU A 35 -1.98 -3.72 13.71
CA LEU A 35 -0.94 -4.68 13.32
C LEU A 35 0.17 -4.58 14.37
N LEU A 36 0.44 -5.68 15.07
CA LEU A 36 1.26 -5.67 16.29
C LEU A 36 2.69 -6.15 16.06
N ASP A 37 3.00 -6.66 14.87
CA ASP A 37 4.32 -7.18 14.51
C ASP A 37 4.59 -6.98 13.00
N GLU A 38 5.85 -7.13 12.63
CA GLU A 38 6.34 -6.99 11.26
C GLU A 38 5.74 -8.03 10.32
N ALA A 39 5.44 -9.23 10.82
CA ALA A 39 4.84 -10.30 10.02
C ALA A 39 3.41 -9.95 9.60
N ALA A 40 2.59 -9.42 10.52
CA ALA A 40 1.26 -8.92 10.26
C ALA A 40 1.29 -7.73 9.31
N LEU A 41 2.26 -6.82 9.49
CA LEU A 41 2.47 -5.70 8.56
C LEU A 41 2.80 -6.20 7.15
N ALA A 42 3.79 -7.08 7.00
CA ALA A 42 4.18 -7.65 5.71
C ALA A 42 3.02 -8.40 5.03
N ALA A 43 2.27 -9.20 5.78
CA ALA A 43 1.09 -9.91 5.28
C ALA A 43 0.01 -8.93 4.78
N CYS A 44 -0.26 -7.85 5.53
CA CYS A 44 -1.19 -6.81 5.10
C CYS A 44 -0.71 -6.06 3.85
N MET A 45 0.57 -5.74 3.76
CA MET A 45 1.15 -5.10 2.58
C MET A 45 1.01 -6.00 1.35
N VAL A 46 1.38 -7.29 1.44
CA VAL A 46 1.21 -8.28 0.36
C VAL A 46 -0.24 -8.41 -0.05
N TYR A 47 -1.17 -8.48 0.91
CA TYR A 47 -2.61 -8.54 0.63
C TYR A 47 -3.06 -7.35 -0.22
N VAL A 48 -2.66 -6.13 0.15
CA VAL A 48 -3.03 -4.91 -0.57
C VAL A 48 -2.41 -4.89 -1.97
N ASP A 49 -1.13 -5.20 -2.08
CA ASP A 49 -0.41 -5.17 -3.36
C ASP A 49 -0.89 -6.26 -4.34
N LEU A 50 -1.38 -7.40 -3.83
CA LEU A 50 -1.96 -8.47 -4.65
C LEU A 50 -3.47 -8.33 -4.89
N ASN A 51 -4.16 -7.37 -4.27
CA ASN A 51 -5.61 -7.21 -4.47
C ASN A 51 -6.02 -7.02 -5.94
N PRO A 52 -5.33 -6.20 -6.76
CA PRO A 52 -5.69 -6.06 -8.17
C PRO A 52 -5.49 -7.34 -8.98
N VAL A 53 -4.49 -8.16 -8.61
CA VAL A 53 -4.30 -9.49 -9.21
C VAL A 53 -5.44 -10.42 -8.83
N ARG A 54 -5.78 -10.46 -7.53
CA ARG A 54 -6.88 -11.27 -7.00
C ARG A 54 -8.24 -10.87 -7.57
N ALA A 55 -8.44 -9.59 -7.86
CA ALA A 55 -9.66 -9.07 -8.47
C ALA A 55 -9.71 -9.25 -10.00
N GLY A 56 -8.67 -9.82 -10.63
CA GLY A 56 -8.58 -9.98 -12.08
C GLY A 56 -8.36 -8.67 -12.85
N MET A 57 -8.03 -7.58 -12.15
CA MET A 57 -7.75 -6.26 -12.75
C MET A 57 -6.32 -6.16 -13.30
N ALA A 58 -5.40 -7.00 -12.80
CA ALA A 58 -4.02 -7.08 -13.25
C ALA A 58 -3.59 -8.55 -13.38
N LYS A 59 -2.73 -8.87 -14.35
CA LYS A 59 -2.19 -10.24 -14.51
C LYS A 59 -1.00 -10.50 -13.60
N THR A 60 -0.26 -9.44 -13.27
CA THR A 60 0.95 -9.50 -12.48
C THR A 60 1.04 -8.27 -11.56
N PRO A 61 1.81 -8.32 -10.46
CA PRO A 61 2.06 -7.15 -9.61
C PRO A 61 2.63 -5.93 -10.38
N GLU A 62 3.50 -6.18 -11.37
CA GLU A 62 4.11 -5.16 -12.23
C GLU A 62 3.08 -4.44 -13.11
N SER A 63 2.01 -5.13 -13.50
CA SER A 63 0.94 -4.56 -14.33
C SER A 63 -0.16 -3.86 -13.52
N SER A 64 0.02 -3.69 -12.20
CA SER A 64 -1.00 -3.16 -11.29
C SER A 64 -0.82 -1.66 -11.03
N ASP A 65 -1.64 -0.82 -11.67
CA ASP A 65 -1.39 0.63 -11.83
C ASP A 65 -1.26 1.46 -10.54
N HIS A 66 -1.89 1.03 -9.46
CA HIS A 66 -2.00 1.82 -8.24
C HIS A 66 -1.52 1.07 -6.99
N THR A 67 -0.43 0.31 -7.12
CA THR A 67 0.14 -0.48 -6.01
C THR A 67 1.53 -0.01 -5.60
N SER A 68 1.90 -0.30 -4.35
CA SER A 68 3.21 0.06 -3.81
C SER A 68 4.30 -0.83 -4.41
N ILE A 69 4.00 -2.11 -4.63
CA ILE A 69 4.91 -3.06 -5.27
C ILE A 69 5.33 -2.63 -6.68
N LYS A 70 4.39 -2.14 -7.52
CA LYS A 70 4.72 -1.65 -8.87
C LYS A 70 5.74 -0.53 -8.81
N LYS A 71 5.55 0.46 -7.92
CA LYS A 71 6.49 1.58 -7.75
C LYS A 71 7.86 1.10 -7.29
N ARG A 72 7.92 0.13 -6.38
CA ARG A 72 9.18 -0.45 -5.89
C ARG A 72 9.92 -1.19 -7.00
N ILE A 73 9.21 -2.02 -7.79
CA ILE A 73 9.79 -2.72 -8.94
C ILE A 73 10.30 -1.72 -9.98
N GLN A 74 9.51 -0.69 -10.32
CA GLN A 74 9.94 0.36 -11.24
C GLN A 74 11.17 1.11 -10.74
N SER A 75 11.26 1.38 -9.43
CA SER A 75 12.44 2.00 -8.83
C SER A 75 13.68 1.16 -9.08
N VAL A 76 13.60 -0.17 -8.95
CA VAL A 76 14.72 -1.09 -9.21
C VAL A 76 15.06 -1.17 -10.71
N LEU A 77 14.05 -1.23 -11.58
CA LEU A 77 14.23 -1.38 -13.03
C LEU A 77 14.75 -0.10 -13.71
N ASN A 78 14.49 1.08 -13.13
CA ASN A 78 14.85 2.38 -13.71
C ASN A 78 16.25 2.87 -13.30
N ILE A 79 17.10 2.04 -12.68
CA ILE A 79 18.41 2.48 -12.17
C ILE A 79 19.52 2.32 -13.22
N GLU A 80 20.06 3.47 -13.62
CA GLU A 80 21.46 3.61 -14.04
C GLU A 80 22.34 3.41 -12.78
N GLN A 81 23.06 2.29 -12.73
CA GLN A 81 23.86 1.82 -11.60
C GLN A 81 24.73 2.92 -10.97
N SER A 82 24.45 3.34 -9.73
CA SER A 82 25.49 4.03 -8.92
C SER A 82 25.21 4.15 -7.42
N ASP A 83 23.99 4.08 -6.90
CA ASP A 83 23.76 4.21 -5.46
C ASP A 83 22.70 3.26 -4.89
N HIS A 84 23.02 2.56 -3.79
CA HIS A 84 22.09 1.65 -3.12
C HIS A 84 20.91 2.41 -2.44
N LYS A 85 21.03 3.74 -2.32
CA LYS A 85 20.03 4.64 -1.75
C LYS A 85 18.92 5.02 -2.74
N THR A 86 19.14 4.85 -4.04
CA THR A 86 18.17 5.14 -5.12
C THR A 86 17.30 3.93 -5.50
N LEU A 87 17.41 2.81 -4.78
CA LEU A 87 16.65 1.58 -5.06
C LEU A 87 15.19 1.59 -4.60
N GLN A 88 14.79 2.58 -3.80
CA GLN A 88 13.44 2.70 -3.26
C GLN A 88 12.80 4.03 -3.63
N PRO A 89 11.49 4.05 -3.92
CA PRO A 89 10.80 5.28 -4.29
C PRO A 89 10.60 6.20 -3.09
N ASP A 90 10.96 7.48 -3.23
CA ASP A 90 10.88 8.51 -2.18
C ASP A 90 9.48 8.73 -1.59
N CYS A 91 8.44 8.37 -2.35
CA CYS A 91 7.04 8.52 -1.92
C CYS A 91 6.50 7.34 -1.09
N LEU A 92 7.33 6.34 -0.79
CA LEU A 92 6.96 5.19 0.05
C LEU A 92 7.85 5.12 1.30
N TYR A 93 7.28 4.58 2.38
CA TYR A 93 8.04 4.32 3.59
C TYR A 93 9.15 3.28 3.31
N PRO A 94 10.42 3.57 3.62
CA PRO A 94 11.55 2.78 3.13
C PRO A 94 11.71 1.48 3.92
N PHE A 95 12.17 0.43 3.25
CA PHE A 95 12.74 -0.76 3.91
C PHE A 95 14.12 -0.41 4.46
N VAL A 96 14.32 -0.66 5.74
CA VAL A 96 15.59 -0.40 6.46
C VAL A 96 16.32 -1.67 6.86
N GLY A 97 15.75 -2.83 6.51
CA GLY A 97 16.33 -4.14 6.77
C GLY A 97 16.14 -4.58 8.22
N ASN A 98 16.99 -5.51 8.64
CA ASN A 98 16.81 -6.20 9.92
C ASN A 98 17.11 -5.27 11.13
N PRO A 99 16.43 -5.49 12.27
CA PRO A 99 16.68 -4.76 13.51
C PRO A 99 18.17 -4.72 13.91
N ARG A 100 18.65 -3.53 14.31
CA ARG A 100 20.02 -3.28 14.80
C ARG A 100 20.04 -2.13 15.81
N GLU A 101 21.14 -1.97 16.56
CA GLU A 101 21.26 -0.95 17.63
C GLU A 101 20.98 0.49 17.14
N ASP A 102 21.47 0.85 15.95
CA ASP A 102 21.19 2.12 15.30
C ASP A 102 20.15 1.92 14.19
N MET A 103 18.88 1.82 14.59
CA MET A 103 17.77 1.56 13.69
C MET A 103 17.25 2.85 13.06
N PRO A 104 17.40 3.05 11.74
CA PRO A 104 16.77 4.17 11.07
C PRO A 104 15.26 3.95 10.95
N ASP A 105 14.52 5.05 10.86
CA ASP A 105 13.07 5.06 10.69
C ASP A 105 12.65 4.38 9.36
N GLY A 106 11.86 3.31 9.44
CA GLY A 106 11.42 2.54 8.27
C GLY A 106 10.83 1.16 8.59
N LEU A 107 10.58 0.37 7.54
CA LEU A 107 10.12 -1.01 7.63
C LEU A 107 11.29 -1.94 8.01
N HIS A 108 11.17 -2.61 9.16
CA HIS A 108 12.21 -3.46 9.76
C HIS A 108 12.35 -4.85 9.12
N PHE A 109 12.36 -4.91 7.80
CA PHE A 109 12.65 -6.10 7.01
C PHE A 109 13.17 -5.69 5.64
N LYS A 110 13.75 -6.61 4.89
CA LYS A 110 14.41 -6.28 3.63
C LYS A 110 13.41 -6.18 2.48
N LEU A 111 13.73 -5.33 1.49
CA LEU A 111 12.94 -5.21 0.27
C LEU A 111 12.93 -6.55 -0.50
N GLU A 112 14.07 -7.24 -0.54
CA GLU A 112 14.20 -8.52 -1.24
C GLU A 112 13.29 -9.60 -0.64
N GLU A 113 13.25 -9.70 0.69
CA GLU A 113 12.37 -10.61 1.43
C GLU A 113 10.89 -10.28 1.18
N TYR A 114 10.54 -9.00 1.11
CA TYR A 114 9.19 -8.56 0.78
C TYR A 114 8.78 -8.93 -0.65
N VAL A 115 9.66 -8.67 -1.63
CA VAL A 115 9.41 -9.00 -3.04
C VAL A 115 9.26 -10.51 -3.23
N GLU A 116 10.11 -11.31 -2.58
CA GLU A 116 10.02 -12.77 -2.57
C GLU A 116 8.67 -13.22 -1.99
N LEU A 117 8.26 -12.66 -0.85
CA LEU A 117 6.96 -12.97 -0.24
C LEU A 117 5.78 -12.65 -1.17
N VAL A 118 5.83 -11.53 -1.90
CA VAL A 118 4.81 -11.15 -2.89
C VAL A 118 4.78 -12.13 -4.06
N ASP A 119 5.93 -12.54 -4.60
CA ASP A 119 6.00 -13.50 -5.71
C ASP A 119 5.46 -14.87 -5.29
N LEU A 120 5.93 -15.40 -4.16
CA LEU A 120 5.48 -16.69 -3.62
C LEU A 120 3.97 -16.70 -3.40
N THR A 121 3.43 -15.64 -2.78
CA THR A 121 1.99 -15.51 -2.51
C THR A 121 1.19 -15.31 -3.80
N GLY A 122 1.68 -14.49 -4.73
CA GLY A 122 1.02 -14.20 -6.00
C GLY A 122 0.90 -15.44 -6.90
N ARG A 123 1.88 -16.34 -6.86
CA ARG A 123 1.82 -17.63 -7.57
C ARG A 123 0.70 -18.54 -7.06
N GLN A 124 0.40 -18.49 -5.76
CA GLN A 124 -0.70 -19.28 -5.19
C GLN A 124 -2.09 -18.78 -5.63
N ILE A 125 -2.23 -17.49 -5.95
CA ILE A 125 -3.51 -16.91 -6.42
C ILE A 125 -3.92 -17.47 -7.79
N ARG A 126 -2.96 -17.82 -8.66
CA ARG A 126 -3.21 -18.34 -10.01
C ARG A 126 -3.69 -19.80 -10.04
N LEU A 127 -3.65 -20.51 -8.92
CA LEU A 127 -4.01 -21.93 -8.83
C LEU A 127 -5.51 -22.18 -8.55
N ASN A 128 -6.31 -21.13 -8.42
CA ASN A 128 -7.76 -21.19 -8.19
C ASN A 128 -8.53 -20.61 -9.39
#